data_AF-A0A290ZQ18-F1
#
_entry.id   AF-A0A290ZQ18-F1
#
_cell.length_a   1.000
_cell.length_b   1.000
_cell.length_c   1.000
_cell.angle_alpha   90.00
_cell.angle_beta   90.00
_cell.angle_gamma   90.00
#
_symmetry.space_group_name_H-M   'P 1'
#
loop_
_entity.id
_entity.type
_entity.pdbx_description
1 polymer ?
#
loop_
_entity_poly.entity_id
_entity_poly.type
_entity_poly.pdbx_seq_one_letter_code
_entity_poly.pdbx_strand_id
1 'polypeptide(L)'
;MQNYDELILRGRRIDSAAPFPVLHQAVRIAMYEEYAARSFHARVVEAFGPRPPFADVLRSQEQQVAALAALCERFGIPRPLDPFPQQTSVAPLWLANCERAMAGEAGKIRLYGYLLANVAEPEARRVLQDLQATAFERHLPAFRQAVSDAQAQESYHAARGIPPQQAYVRHGPVSDFLERALAQLGPHAGPLGLFSPLLRRAHPAMLAGMVAGGAGSYLLKNRIGRHRKEN
;
A
#
# COMPACT_ATOMS: atom_id res chain seq x y z
N MET A 1 17.84 15.38 -20.45
CA MET A 1 19.11 15.27 -19.69
C MET A 1 19.10 13.94 -18.95
N GLN A 2 20.26 13.30 -18.83
CA GLN A 2 20.43 12.00 -18.16
C GLN A 2 21.35 12.19 -16.94
N ASN A 3 21.22 11.33 -15.92
CA ASN A 3 22.16 11.34 -14.80
C ASN A 3 23.56 10.93 -15.27
N TYR A 4 24.60 11.56 -14.71
CA TYR A 4 25.99 11.22 -15.05
C TYR A 4 26.39 9.80 -14.63
N ASP A 5 25.67 9.22 -13.67
CA ASP A 5 25.85 7.88 -13.10
C ASP A 5 24.62 6.99 -13.34
N GLU A 6 23.85 7.23 -14.41
CA GLU A 6 22.58 6.52 -14.66
C GLU A 6 22.71 5.00 -14.60
N LEU A 7 23.82 4.42 -15.08
CA LEU A 7 24.05 2.97 -15.02
C LEU A 7 24.13 2.44 -13.57
N ILE A 8 24.79 3.19 -12.68
CA ILE A 8 24.90 2.87 -11.25
C ILE A 8 23.51 2.98 -10.59
N LEU A 9 22.76 4.05 -10.89
CA LEU A 9 21.42 4.27 -10.34
C LEU A 9 20.43 3.18 -10.77
N ARG A 10 20.40 2.84 -12.06
CA ARG A 10 19.54 1.78 -12.61
C ARG A 10 19.96 0.39 -12.15
N GLY A 11 21.27 0.15 -12.03
CA GLY A 11 21.84 -1.10 -11.54
C GLY A 11 21.66 -1.32 -10.04
N ARG A 12 21.40 -0.25 -9.28
CA ARG A 12 21.25 -0.25 -7.81
C ARG A 12 22.43 -0.91 -7.09
N ARG A 13 23.63 -0.74 -7.63
CA ARG A 13 24.87 -1.34 -7.13
C ARG A 13 25.95 -0.29 -7.10
N ILE A 14 26.71 -0.28 -6.00
CA ILE A 14 27.89 0.56 -5.88
C ILE A 14 28.97 -0.01 -6.78
N ASP A 15 29.60 0.87 -7.54
CA ASP A 15 30.76 0.58 -8.38
C ASP A 15 32.01 1.20 -7.73
N SER A 16 32.91 0.35 -7.23
CA SER A 16 34.16 0.80 -6.61
C SER A 16 35.17 1.36 -7.61
N ALA A 17 35.01 1.08 -8.91
CA ALA A 17 35.84 1.63 -9.97
C ALA A 17 35.36 3.00 -10.46
N ALA A 18 34.13 3.39 -10.11
CA ALA A 18 33.59 4.69 -10.50
C ALA A 18 34.31 5.84 -9.75
N PRO A 19 34.47 7.01 -10.38
CA PRO A 19 35.19 8.15 -9.79
C PRO A 19 34.37 8.88 -8.69
N PHE A 20 33.34 8.23 -8.13
CA PHE A 20 32.44 8.81 -7.15
C PHE A 20 32.60 8.11 -5.80
N PRO A 21 32.63 8.84 -4.67
CA PRO A 21 32.69 8.20 -3.36
C PRO A 21 31.53 7.23 -3.14
N VAL A 22 31.79 6.13 -2.41
CA VAL A 22 30.78 5.12 -2.06
C VAL A 22 29.54 5.76 -1.41
N LEU A 23 29.74 6.73 -0.53
CA LEU A 23 28.65 7.49 0.11
C LEU A 23 27.76 8.20 -0.92
N HIS A 24 28.36 8.84 -1.93
CA HIS A 24 27.61 9.57 -2.97
C HIS A 24 26.75 8.60 -3.78
N GLN A 25 27.34 7.47 -4.18
CA GLN A 25 26.61 6.44 -4.91
C GLN A 25 25.46 5.88 -4.08
N ALA A 26 25.70 5.53 -2.82
CA ALA A 26 24.68 4.94 -1.95
C ALA A 26 23.49 5.89 -1.70
N VAL A 27 23.75 7.15 -1.38
CA VAL A 27 22.68 8.15 -1.15
C VAL A 27 21.92 8.43 -2.44
N ARG A 28 22.61 8.54 -3.59
CA ARG A 28 21.94 8.74 -4.88
C ARG A 28 21.12 7.51 -5.30
N ILE A 29 21.60 6.29 -5.08
CA ILE A 29 20.84 5.06 -5.32
C ILE A 29 19.57 5.03 -4.46
N ALA A 30 19.68 5.34 -3.16
CA ALA A 30 18.53 5.39 -2.26
C ALA A 30 17.51 6.45 -2.69
N MET A 31 17.97 7.65 -3.05
CA MET A 31 17.11 8.73 -3.56
C MET A 31 16.39 8.32 -4.84
N TYR A 32 17.10 7.65 -5.75
CA TYR A 32 16.54 7.18 -7.00
C TYR A 32 15.46 6.11 -6.79
N GLU A 33 15.65 5.22 -5.80
CA GLU A 33 14.63 4.25 -5.40
C GLU A 33 13.37 4.94 -4.83
N GLU A 34 13.55 5.94 -3.96
CA GLU A 34 12.41 6.68 -3.41
C GLU A 34 11.68 7.52 -4.46
N TYR A 35 12.36 8.03 -5.49
CA TYR A 35 11.68 8.65 -6.64
C TYR A 35 10.83 7.66 -7.43
N ALA A 36 11.39 6.47 -7.71
CA ALA A 36 10.69 5.42 -8.43
C ALA A 36 9.41 5.01 -7.70
N ALA A 37 9.53 4.77 -6.40
CA ALA A 37 8.42 4.33 -5.59
C ALA A 37 7.40 5.48 -5.40
N ARG A 38 7.84 6.75 -5.22
CA ARG A 38 6.93 7.88 -5.04
C ARG A 38 6.09 8.09 -6.28
N SER A 39 6.72 8.04 -7.46
CA SER A 39 6.02 8.13 -8.74
C SER A 39 5.01 6.98 -8.90
N PHE A 40 5.41 5.75 -8.54
CA PHE A 40 4.50 4.60 -8.57
C PHE A 40 3.28 4.78 -7.67
N HIS A 41 3.45 5.15 -6.40
CA HIS A 41 2.32 5.35 -5.50
C HIS A 41 1.46 6.54 -5.93
N ALA A 42 2.05 7.63 -6.43
CA ALA A 42 1.30 8.77 -6.96
C ALA A 42 0.42 8.37 -8.16
N ARG A 43 0.96 7.61 -9.12
CA ARG A 43 0.19 7.10 -10.27
C ARG A 43 -0.94 6.16 -9.86
N VAL A 44 -0.72 5.31 -8.85
CA VAL A 44 -1.79 4.43 -8.33
C VAL A 44 -2.89 5.26 -7.64
N VAL A 45 -2.52 6.27 -6.85
CA VAL A 45 -3.47 7.18 -6.22
C VAL A 45 -4.28 7.97 -7.26
N GLU A 46 -3.64 8.39 -8.35
CA GLU A 46 -4.31 9.05 -9.47
C GLU A 46 -5.32 8.12 -10.17
N ALA A 47 -4.95 6.87 -10.41
CA ALA A 47 -5.80 5.91 -11.13
C ALA A 47 -6.93 5.31 -10.28
N PHE A 48 -6.70 5.08 -8.99
CA PHE A 48 -7.64 4.34 -8.10
C PHE A 48 -8.18 5.19 -6.94
N GLY A 49 -7.78 6.45 -6.85
CA GLY A 49 -8.12 7.36 -5.76
C GLY A 49 -7.22 7.19 -4.52
N PRO A 50 -7.29 8.15 -3.57
CA PRO A 50 -6.43 8.18 -2.40
C PRO A 50 -6.94 7.20 -1.31
N ARG A 51 -6.74 5.90 -1.52
CA ARG A 51 -7.06 4.86 -0.54
C ARG A 51 -5.80 4.22 0.07
N PRO A 52 -5.84 3.81 1.35
CA PRO A 52 -4.76 3.02 1.95
C PRO A 52 -4.56 1.69 1.21
N PRO A 53 -3.34 1.13 1.21
CA PRO A 53 -2.13 1.69 1.82
C PRO A 53 -1.42 2.76 0.95
N PHE A 54 -1.79 2.92 -0.32
CA PHE A 54 -1.05 3.76 -1.27
C PHE A 54 -0.98 5.24 -0.88
N ALA A 55 -2.09 5.83 -0.42
CA ALA A 55 -2.10 7.25 -0.02
C ALA A 55 -1.19 7.52 1.19
N ASP A 56 -1.10 6.56 2.12
CA ASP A 56 -0.31 6.70 3.35
C ASP A 56 1.18 6.50 3.05
N VAL A 57 1.49 5.50 2.22
CA VAL A 57 2.85 5.23 1.75
C VAL A 57 3.38 6.39 0.91
N LEU A 58 2.55 6.99 0.05
CA LEU A 58 2.97 8.17 -0.74
C LEU A 58 3.49 9.31 0.16
N ARG A 59 2.75 9.64 1.23
CA ARG A 59 3.19 10.66 2.19
C ARG A 59 4.48 10.25 2.91
N SER A 60 4.62 8.97 3.25
CA SER A 60 5.87 8.46 3.84
C SER A 60 7.04 8.64 2.88
N GLN A 61 6.86 8.36 1.58
CA GLN A 61 7.94 8.49 0.61
C GLN A 61 8.34 9.95 0.32
N GLU A 62 7.42 10.89 0.40
CA GLU A 62 7.75 12.31 0.35
C GLU A 62 8.68 12.73 1.51
N GLN A 63 8.43 12.22 2.71
CA GLN A 63 9.30 12.44 3.87
C GLN A 63 10.67 11.77 3.69
N GLN A 64 10.71 10.57 3.13
CA GLN A 64 11.95 9.84 2.84
C GLN A 64 12.82 10.56 1.79
N VAL A 65 12.20 11.07 0.73
CA VAL A 65 12.85 11.94 -0.26
C VAL A 65 13.42 13.21 0.39
N ALA A 66 12.67 13.83 1.30
CA ALA A 66 13.13 15.02 2.02
C ALA A 66 14.35 14.71 2.91
N ALA A 67 14.34 13.58 3.64
CA ALA A 67 15.46 13.15 4.47
C ALA A 67 16.72 12.87 3.63
N LEU A 68 16.57 12.21 2.49
CA LEU A 68 17.68 11.98 1.55
C LEU A 68 18.18 13.27 0.90
N ALA A 69 17.29 14.24 0.66
CA ALA A 69 17.67 15.55 0.12
C ALA A 69 18.53 16.33 1.12
N ALA A 70 18.19 16.28 2.40
CA ALA A 70 19.00 16.88 3.46
C ALA A 70 20.40 16.23 3.55
N LEU A 71 20.51 14.90 3.39
CA LEU A 71 21.82 14.24 3.27
C LEU A 71 22.59 14.74 2.05
N CYS A 72 21.92 14.86 0.90
CA CYS A 72 22.57 15.36 -0.31
C CYS A 72 23.16 16.76 -0.10
N GLU A 73 22.39 17.67 0.50
CA GLU A 73 22.85 19.02 0.81
C GLU A 73 24.01 19.01 1.80
N ARG A 74 23.90 18.24 2.89
CA ARG A 74 24.92 18.18 3.95
C ARG A 74 26.27 17.65 3.48
N PHE A 75 26.26 16.65 2.59
CA PHE A 75 27.48 16.01 2.09
C PHE A 75 27.92 16.52 0.71
N GLY A 76 27.28 17.55 0.17
CA GLY A 76 27.61 18.08 -1.16
C GLY A 76 27.39 17.08 -2.29
N ILE A 77 26.44 16.14 -2.12
CA ILE A 77 26.11 15.12 -3.10
C ILE A 77 25.09 15.73 -4.06
N PRO A 78 25.39 15.83 -5.38
CA PRO A 78 24.41 16.27 -6.35
C PRO A 78 23.18 15.35 -6.28
N ARG A 79 21.98 15.91 -6.37
CA ARG A 79 20.76 15.09 -6.44
C ARG A 79 20.65 14.41 -7.81
N PRO A 80 20.17 13.16 -7.90
CA PRO A 80 19.84 12.58 -9.17
C PRO A 80 18.62 13.29 -9.77
N LEU A 81 18.55 13.37 -11.10
CA LEU A 81 17.35 13.73 -11.83
C LEU A 81 16.28 12.66 -11.58
N ASP A 82 15.02 13.09 -11.50
CA ASP A 82 13.85 12.21 -11.35
C ASP A 82 13.17 11.97 -12.70
N PRO A 83 13.38 10.82 -13.36
CA PRO A 83 12.74 10.50 -14.64
C PRO A 83 11.42 9.74 -14.47
N PHE A 84 11.05 9.37 -13.24
CA PHE A 84 9.96 8.44 -13.01
C PHE A 84 8.56 9.00 -13.25
N PRO A 85 8.27 10.30 -13.11
CA PRO A 85 6.96 10.84 -13.50
C PRO A 85 6.56 10.51 -14.95
N GLN A 86 7.53 10.38 -15.85
CA GLN A 86 7.31 10.06 -17.27
C GLN A 86 7.45 8.57 -17.61
N GLN A 87 8.10 7.77 -16.74
CA GLN A 87 8.40 6.36 -17.01
C GLN A 87 7.48 5.38 -16.28
N THR A 88 6.80 5.84 -15.23
CA THR A 88 5.97 4.97 -14.39
C THR A 88 4.61 4.72 -15.02
N SER A 89 4.31 3.44 -15.23
CA SER A 89 2.96 2.93 -15.52
C SER A 89 2.41 2.12 -14.34
N VAL A 90 1.09 1.97 -14.28
CA VAL A 90 0.38 1.16 -13.28
C VAL A 90 -0.42 0.06 -13.97
N ALA A 91 -0.68 -1.03 -13.25
CA ALA A 91 -1.53 -2.10 -13.75
C ALA A 91 -3.01 -1.64 -13.75
N PRO A 92 -3.86 -2.24 -14.61
CA PRO A 92 -5.29 -1.89 -14.64
C PRO A 92 -6.06 -2.43 -13.42
N LEU A 93 -5.54 -3.45 -12.73
CA LEU A 93 -6.17 -4.07 -11.57
C LEU A 93 -5.54 -3.59 -10.26
N TRP A 94 -6.37 -3.37 -9.24
CA TRP A 94 -5.88 -2.98 -7.92
C TRP A 94 -5.00 -4.05 -7.29
N LEU A 95 -5.42 -5.32 -7.34
CA LEU A 95 -4.65 -6.44 -6.82
C LEU A 95 -3.23 -6.47 -7.41
N ALA A 96 -3.11 -6.36 -8.74
CA ALA A 96 -1.82 -6.36 -9.41
C ALA A 96 -0.90 -5.21 -8.96
N ASN A 97 -1.47 -4.03 -8.67
CA ASN A 97 -0.70 -2.92 -8.11
C ASN A 97 -0.31 -3.17 -6.64
N CYS A 98 -1.18 -3.78 -5.82
CA CYS A 98 -0.85 -4.19 -4.45
C CYS A 98 0.30 -5.21 -4.43
N GLU A 99 0.27 -6.20 -5.32
CA GLU A 99 1.32 -7.22 -5.45
C GLU A 99 2.64 -6.58 -5.89
N ARG A 100 2.60 -5.69 -6.89
CA ARG A 100 3.77 -4.93 -7.33
C ARG A 100 4.35 -4.07 -6.22
N ALA A 101 3.51 -3.40 -5.42
CA ALA A 101 3.94 -2.60 -4.28
C ALA A 101 4.60 -3.48 -3.21
N MET A 102 3.99 -4.61 -2.86
CA MET A 102 4.54 -5.58 -1.92
C MET A 102 5.92 -6.09 -2.35
N ALA A 103 6.07 -6.43 -3.64
CA ALA A 103 7.35 -6.84 -4.21
C ALA A 103 8.38 -5.70 -4.19
N GLY A 104 7.94 -4.47 -4.44
CA GLY A 104 8.76 -3.26 -4.31
C GLY A 104 9.32 -3.08 -2.91
N GLU A 105 8.48 -3.16 -1.87
CA GLU A 105 8.92 -3.04 -0.47
C GLU A 105 9.91 -4.14 -0.07
N ALA A 106 9.67 -5.39 -0.50
CA ALA A 106 10.64 -6.47 -0.32
C ALA A 106 11.99 -6.18 -1.03
N GLY A 107 11.93 -5.54 -2.21
CA GLY A 107 13.10 -5.06 -2.93
C GLY A 107 13.86 -3.97 -2.18
N LYS A 108 13.16 -2.97 -1.64
CA LYS A 108 13.72 -1.87 -0.84
C LYS A 108 14.43 -2.39 0.40
N ILE A 109 13.84 -3.34 1.12
CA ILE A 109 14.46 -3.96 2.30
C ILE A 109 15.83 -4.58 1.95
N ARG A 110 15.90 -5.31 0.82
CA ARG A 110 17.16 -5.90 0.34
C ARG A 110 18.15 -4.82 -0.11
N LEU A 111 17.68 -3.81 -0.83
CA LEU A 111 18.51 -2.70 -1.29
C LEU A 111 19.17 -1.97 -0.12
N TYR A 112 18.38 -1.57 0.88
CA TYR A 112 18.92 -0.84 2.03
C TYR A 112 19.83 -1.71 2.89
N GLY A 113 19.55 -3.01 3.02
CA GLY A 113 20.49 -3.96 3.63
C GLY A 113 21.84 -4.01 2.91
N TYR A 114 21.81 -4.03 1.57
CA TYR A 114 23.02 -3.95 0.76
C TYR A 114 23.76 -2.61 0.92
N LEU A 115 23.06 -1.47 0.87
CA LEU A 115 23.70 -0.15 1.04
C LEU A 115 24.31 -0.01 2.45
N LEU A 116 23.62 -0.49 3.49
CA LEU A 116 24.12 -0.50 4.86
C LEU A 116 25.36 -1.36 5.06
N ALA A 117 25.59 -2.39 4.23
CA ALA A 117 26.82 -3.16 4.27
C ALA A 117 28.03 -2.41 3.68
N ASN A 118 27.80 -1.36 2.89
CA ASN A 118 28.86 -0.63 2.16
C ASN A 118 29.09 0.81 2.68
N VAL A 119 28.13 1.41 3.37
CA VAL A 119 28.23 2.79 3.87
C VAL A 119 28.73 2.81 5.30
N ALA A 120 29.84 3.50 5.56
CA ALA A 120 30.38 3.71 6.91
C ALA A 120 29.84 4.97 7.60
N GLU A 121 29.47 6.00 6.84
CA GLU A 121 29.05 7.32 7.36
C GLU A 121 27.84 7.21 8.30
N PRO A 122 27.98 7.52 9.60
CA PRO A 122 26.95 7.24 10.61
C PRO A 122 25.57 7.85 10.33
N GLU A 123 25.53 9.08 9.82
CA GLU A 123 24.25 9.75 9.56
C GLU A 123 23.51 9.15 8.37
N ALA A 124 24.24 8.86 7.28
CA ALA A 124 23.67 8.18 6.12
C ALA A 124 23.17 6.77 6.49
N ARG A 125 23.92 6.05 7.34
CA ARG A 125 23.48 4.75 7.88
C ARG A 125 22.18 4.88 8.66
N ARG A 126 22.03 5.89 9.50
CA ARG A 126 20.80 6.13 10.28
C ARG A 126 19.60 6.33 9.35
N VAL A 127 19.72 7.20 8.35
CA VAL A 127 18.63 7.41 7.37
C VAL A 127 18.31 6.12 6.64
N LEU A 128 19.31 5.37 6.14
CA LEU A 128 19.10 4.09 5.46
C LEU A 128 18.42 3.03 6.36
N GLN A 129 18.77 3.00 7.65
CA GLN A 129 18.10 2.15 8.65
C GLN A 129 16.63 2.56 8.84
N ASP A 130 16.34 3.85 8.93
CA ASP A 130 14.97 4.35 9.06
C ASP A 130 14.13 4.02 7.81
N LEU A 131 14.72 4.13 6.62
CA LEU A 131 14.09 3.70 5.36
C LEU A 131 13.78 2.20 5.35
N GLN A 132 14.75 1.37 5.76
CA GLN A 132 14.60 -0.08 5.82
C GLN A 132 13.55 -0.51 6.86
N ALA A 133 13.60 0.07 8.07
CA ALA A 133 12.65 -0.20 9.13
C ALA A 133 11.23 0.19 8.71
N THR A 134 11.05 1.34 8.06
CA THR A 134 9.74 1.76 7.55
C THR A 134 9.20 0.78 6.50
N ALA A 135 10.04 0.35 5.56
CA ALA A 135 9.65 -0.64 4.56
C ALA A 135 9.26 -1.99 5.21
N PHE A 136 10.06 -2.46 6.18
CA PHE A 136 9.88 -3.76 6.83
C PHE A 136 8.71 -3.81 7.83
N GLU A 137 8.63 -2.83 8.72
CA GLU A 137 7.70 -2.83 9.86
C GLU A 137 6.34 -2.24 9.51
N ARG A 138 6.27 -1.36 8.50
CA ARG A 138 5.04 -0.63 8.17
C ARG A 138 4.50 -0.97 6.79
N HIS A 139 5.30 -0.73 5.74
CA HIS A 139 4.77 -0.83 4.38
C HIS A 139 4.52 -2.27 3.96
N LEU A 140 5.49 -3.17 4.18
CA LEU A 140 5.38 -4.56 3.75
C LEU A 140 4.17 -5.28 4.40
N PRO A 141 3.91 -5.17 5.72
CA PRO A 141 2.69 -5.72 6.33
C PRO A 141 1.41 -5.11 5.78
N ALA A 142 1.39 -3.78 5.55
CA ALA A 142 0.22 -3.10 5.01
C ALA A 142 -0.12 -3.57 3.58
N PHE A 143 0.89 -3.74 2.73
CA PHE A 143 0.68 -4.28 1.37
C PHE A 143 0.34 -5.76 1.37
N ARG A 144 0.88 -6.56 2.30
CA ARG A 144 0.47 -7.98 2.46
C ARG A 144 -1.02 -8.08 2.78
N GLN A 145 -1.50 -7.25 3.70
CA GLN A 145 -2.93 -7.18 4.02
C GLN A 145 -3.73 -6.72 2.80
N ALA A 146 -3.29 -5.66 2.11
CA ALA A 146 -3.97 -5.13 0.93
C ALA A 146 -4.07 -6.15 -0.22
N VAL A 147 -3.06 -6.99 -0.42
CA VAL A 147 -3.11 -8.11 -1.37
C VAL A 147 -4.17 -9.12 -0.94
N SER A 148 -4.17 -9.56 0.33
CA SER A 148 -5.18 -10.50 0.83
C SER A 148 -6.60 -9.98 0.69
N ASP A 149 -6.83 -8.70 1.02
CA ASP A 149 -8.13 -8.05 0.93
C ASP A 149 -8.58 -7.95 -0.54
N ALA A 150 -7.68 -7.54 -1.43
CA ALA A 150 -7.96 -7.42 -2.86
C ALA A 150 -8.28 -8.79 -3.49
N GLN A 151 -7.56 -9.85 -3.14
CA GLN A 151 -7.82 -11.21 -3.59
C GLN A 151 -9.20 -11.71 -3.13
N ALA A 152 -9.56 -11.46 -1.87
CA ALA A 152 -10.87 -11.83 -1.34
C ALA A 152 -12.00 -11.09 -2.07
N GLN A 153 -11.82 -9.78 -2.32
CA GLN A 153 -12.79 -8.98 -3.06
C GLN A 153 -12.94 -9.47 -4.49
N GLU A 154 -11.85 -9.59 -5.26
CA GLU A 154 -11.92 -10.04 -6.66
C GLU A 154 -12.53 -11.45 -6.78
N SER A 155 -12.21 -12.36 -5.86
CA SER A 155 -12.80 -13.71 -5.81
C SER A 155 -14.31 -13.67 -5.55
N TYR A 156 -14.76 -12.79 -4.65
CA TYR A 156 -16.18 -12.60 -4.33
C TYR A 156 -16.99 -12.07 -5.54
N HIS A 157 -16.39 -11.17 -6.33
CA HIS A 157 -17.00 -10.63 -7.55
C HIS A 157 -17.00 -11.65 -8.69
N ALA A 158 -15.89 -12.36 -8.89
CA ALA A 158 -15.78 -13.41 -9.88
C ALA A 158 -16.85 -14.50 -9.68
N ALA A 159 -17.10 -14.90 -8.42
CA ALA A 159 -18.16 -15.85 -8.07
C ALA A 159 -19.58 -15.36 -8.41
N ARG A 160 -19.76 -14.06 -8.66
CA ARG A 160 -21.04 -13.43 -9.06
C ARG A 160 -21.08 -13.01 -10.53
N GLY A 161 -20.07 -13.41 -11.32
CA GLY A 161 -19.95 -13.03 -12.73
C GLY A 161 -19.63 -11.55 -12.95
N ILE A 162 -19.16 -10.84 -11.92
CA ILE A 162 -18.71 -9.45 -12.03
C ILE A 162 -17.23 -9.45 -12.40
N PRO A 163 -16.82 -8.82 -13.53
CA PRO A 163 -15.42 -8.73 -13.91
C PRO A 163 -14.56 -8.02 -12.84
N PRO A 164 -13.31 -8.44 -12.59
CA PRO A 164 -12.42 -7.81 -11.59
C PRO A 164 -12.18 -6.31 -11.82
N GLN A 165 -12.28 -5.84 -13.06
CA GLN A 165 -12.17 -4.42 -13.41
C GLN A 165 -13.32 -3.58 -12.85
N GLN A 166 -14.49 -4.18 -12.68
CA GLN A 166 -15.69 -3.54 -12.13
C GLN A 166 -15.78 -3.68 -10.60
N ALA A 167 -14.99 -4.59 -10.00
CA ALA A 167 -14.94 -4.83 -8.55
C ALA A 167 -14.50 -3.60 -7.73
N TYR A 168 -13.89 -2.60 -8.36
CA TYR A 168 -13.36 -1.43 -7.66
C TYR A 168 -14.13 -0.13 -7.92
N VAL A 169 -15.25 -0.21 -8.64
CA VAL A 169 -16.15 0.92 -8.83
C VAL A 169 -16.84 1.21 -7.49
N ARG A 170 -16.69 2.44 -6.97
CA ARG A 170 -17.37 2.84 -5.73
C ARG A 170 -18.88 2.91 -5.98
N HIS A 171 -19.66 2.17 -5.18
CA HIS A 171 -21.12 2.15 -5.26
C HIS A 171 -21.78 2.99 -4.15
N GLY A 172 -20.98 3.73 -3.37
CA GLY A 172 -21.42 4.61 -2.29
C GLY A 172 -21.21 3.98 -0.91
N PRO A 173 -21.18 4.77 0.17
CA PRO A 173 -20.65 4.35 1.48
C PRO A 173 -21.37 3.16 2.12
N VAL A 174 -22.68 3.00 1.86
CA VAL A 174 -23.47 1.87 2.37
C VAL A 174 -23.21 0.60 1.56
N SER A 175 -23.11 0.71 0.24
CA SER A 175 -22.81 -0.43 -0.64
C SER A 175 -21.40 -0.95 -0.41
N ASP A 176 -20.41 -0.05 -0.34
CA ASP A 176 -19.01 -0.40 -0.10
C ASP A 176 -18.80 -1.06 1.28
N PHE A 177 -19.55 -0.65 2.31
CA PHE A 177 -19.51 -1.28 3.63
C PHE A 177 -20.08 -2.70 3.60
N LEU A 178 -21.25 -2.89 2.98
CA LEU A 178 -21.89 -4.20 2.87
C LEU A 178 -21.00 -5.17 2.10
N GLU A 179 -20.41 -4.73 0.99
CA GLU A 179 -19.52 -5.53 0.16
C GLU A 179 -18.28 -6.02 0.93
N ARG A 180 -17.64 -5.14 1.71
CA ARG A 180 -16.50 -5.52 2.57
C ARG A 180 -16.90 -6.49 3.68
N ALA A 181 -18.05 -6.27 4.33
CA ALA A 181 -18.55 -7.16 5.38
C ALA A 181 -18.84 -8.57 4.81
N LEU A 182 -19.47 -8.64 3.63
CA LEU A 182 -19.76 -9.90 2.95
C LEU A 182 -18.49 -10.60 2.45
N ALA A 183 -17.50 -9.87 1.93
CA ALA A 183 -16.24 -10.45 1.48
C ALA A 183 -15.42 -11.07 2.65
N GLN A 184 -15.43 -10.44 3.83
CA GLN A 184 -14.76 -10.97 5.03
C GLN A 184 -15.46 -12.18 5.64
N LEU A 185 -16.76 -12.35 5.43
CA LEU A 185 -17.53 -13.53 5.84
C LEU A 185 -17.39 -14.71 4.86
N GLY A 186 -16.92 -14.44 3.64
CA GLY A 186 -16.78 -15.39 2.54
C GLY A 186 -15.80 -16.57 2.71
N PRO A 187 -14.71 -16.53 3.51
CA PRO A 187 -13.75 -17.64 3.56
C PRO A 187 -14.23 -18.84 4.41
N HIS A 188 -15.32 -18.70 5.17
CA HIS A 188 -15.89 -19.79 5.99
C HIS A 188 -17.19 -20.37 5.42
N ALA A 189 -17.64 -19.86 4.27
CA ALA A 189 -18.80 -20.39 3.56
C ALA A 189 -18.34 -21.35 2.45
N GLY A 190 -17.74 -22.48 2.85
CA GLY A 190 -17.67 -23.66 1.99
C GLY A 190 -19.08 -24.11 1.57
N PRO A 191 -19.22 -25.06 0.63
CA PRO A 191 -20.47 -25.37 -0.10
C PRO A 191 -21.64 -25.89 0.75
N LEU A 192 -21.50 -25.93 2.08
CA LEU A 192 -22.48 -26.38 3.05
C LEU A 192 -22.67 -25.43 4.26
N GLY A 193 -22.13 -24.21 4.23
CA GLY A 193 -22.19 -23.27 5.35
C GLY A 193 -23.23 -22.16 5.20
N LEU A 194 -24.32 -22.23 5.98
CA LEU A 194 -25.23 -21.14 6.37
C LEU A 194 -26.22 -20.55 5.35
N PHE A 195 -26.68 -21.31 4.36
CA PHE A 195 -27.96 -20.99 3.70
C PHE A 195 -28.94 -22.13 3.91
N SER A 196 -29.71 -22.07 5.00
CA SER A 196 -30.89 -22.90 5.14
C SER A 196 -31.86 -22.60 3.99
N PRO A 197 -32.62 -23.59 3.47
CA PRO A 197 -33.56 -23.38 2.36
C PRO A 197 -34.68 -22.37 2.68
N LEU A 198 -34.82 -21.97 3.94
CA LEU A 198 -35.76 -20.94 4.38
C LEU A 198 -35.38 -19.54 3.89
N LEU A 199 -34.08 -19.18 3.82
CA LEU A 199 -33.66 -17.86 3.36
C LEU A 199 -33.77 -17.67 1.84
N ARG A 200 -33.83 -18.75 1.06
CA ARG A 200 -33.96 -18.67 -0.41
C ARG A 200 -35.36 -18.17 -0.84
N ARG A 201 -36.35 -18.22 0.05
CA ARG A 201 -37.72 -17.70 -0.17
C ARG A 201 -38.01 -16.42 0.61
N ALA A 202 -37.04 -15.88 1.36
CA ALA A 202 -37.24 -14.66 2.11
C ALA A 202 -37.28 -13.46 1.15
N HIS A 203 -38.35 -12.67 1.21
CA HIS A 203 -38.48 -11.44 0.43
C HIS A 203 -37.34 -10.48 0.81
N PRO A 204 -36.70 -9.77 -0.14
CA PRO A 204 -35.55 -8.88 0.14
C PRO A 204 -35.85 -7.82 1.22
N ALA A 205 -37.10 -7.38 1.33
CA ALA A 205 -37.56 -6.47 2.40
C ALA A 205 -37.43 -7.08 3.81
N MET A 206 -37.56 -8.39 3.95
CA MET A 206 -37.47 -9.11 5.23
C MET A 206 -36.01 -9.20 5.71
N LEU A 207 -35.07 -9.38 4.78
CA LEU A 207 -33.63 -9.38 5.06
C LEU A 207 -33.13 -7.98 5.43
N ALA A 208 -33.61 -6.95 4.72
CA ALA A 208 -33.35 -5.55 5.09
C ALA A 208 -33.91 -5.22 6.50
N GLY A 209 -35.09 -5.74 6.84
CA GLY A 209 -35.69 -5.61 8.17
C GLY A 209 -34.86 -6.26 9.29
N MET A 210 -34.29 -7.44 9.05
CA MET A 210 -33.41 -8.11 10.03
C MET A 210 -32.12 -7.32 10.29
N VAL A 211 -31.50 -6.78 9.24
CA VAL A 211 -30.27 -5.96 9.37
C VAL A 211 -30.56 -4.64 10.08
N ALA A 212 -31.66 -3.96 9.72
CA ALA A 212 -32.09 -2.73 10.36
C ALA A 212 -32.49 -2.96 11.84
N GLY A 213 -33.16 -4.07 12.15
CA GLY A 213 -33.51 -4.45 13.52
C GLY A 213 -32.30 -4.79 14.39
N GLY A 214 -31.30 -5.47 13.80
CA GLY A 214 -30.02 -5.74 14.46
C GLY A 214 -29.26 -4.45 14.82
N ALA A 215 -29.10 -3.54 13.85
CA ALA A 215 -28.48 -2.23 14.07
C ALA A 215 -29.27 -1.36 15.07
N GLY A 216 -30.61 -1.40 15.00
CA GLY A 216 -31.50 -0.70 15.92
C GLY A 216 -31.34 -1.18 17.36
N SER A 217 -31.29 -2.49 17.59
CA SER A 217 -31.09 -3.06 18.94
C SER A 217 -29.72 -2.72 19.52
N TYR A 218 -28.66 -2.70 18.70
CA TYR A 218 -27.31 -2.35 19.12
C TYR A 218 -27.21 -0.86 19.52
N LEU A 219 -27.82 0.03 18.75
CA LEU A 219 -27.90 1.46 19.06
C LEU A 219 -28.74 1.73 20.31
N LEU A 220 -29.87 1.03 20.48
CA LEU A 220 -30.71 1.16 21.67
C LEU A 220 -29.97 0.71 22.94
N LYS A 221 -29.24 -0.41 22.85
CA LYS A 221 -28.47 -0.97 23.96
C LYS A 221 -27.30 -0.06 24.38
N ASN A 222 -26.64 0.59 23.43
CA ASN A 222 -25.59 1.59 23.71
C ASN A 222 -26.15 2.89 24.32
N ARG A 223 -27.37 3.29 23.96
CA ARG A 223 -28.04 4.47 24.53
C ARG A 223 -28.48 4.23 25.98
N ILE A 224 -29.02 3.06 26.26
CA ILE A 224 -29.45 2.64 27.61
C ILE A 224 -28.22 2.41 28.52
N GLY A 225 -27.12 1.87 27.97
CA GLY A 225 -25.87 1.68 28.72
C GLY A 225 -25.17 3.01 29.11
N ARG A 226 -25.38 4.08 28.33
CA ARG A 226 -24.89 5.43 28.67
C ARG A 226 -25.70 6.09 29.78
N HIS A 227 -27.03 5.98 29.75
CA HIS A 227 -27.90 6.55 30.78
C HIS A 227 -27.75 5.89 32.16
N ARG A 228 -27.22 4.66 32.24
CA ARG A 228 -26.98 3.95 33.52
C ARG A 228 -25.63 4.31 34.18
N LYS A 229 -24.78 5.11 33.53
CA LYS A 229 -23.48 5.56 34.08
C LYS A 229 -23.50 7.01 34.59
N GLU A 230 -24.62 7.70 34.49
CA GLU A 230 -24.78 9.10 34.93
C GLU A 230 -25.79 9.29 36.07
N ASN A 231 -26.14 8.23 36.81
CA ASN A 231 -26.85 8.31 38.09
C ASN A 231 -26.07 7.57 39.17
#